data_AF-A0A8C4MBR5-F1
#
_entry.id   AF-A0A8C4MBR5-F1
#
_cell.length_a   1.000
_cell.length_b   1.000
_cell.length_c   1.000
_cell.angle_alpha   90.00
_cell.angle_beta   90.00
_cell.angle_gamma   90.00
#
_symmetry.space_group_name_H-M   'P 1'
#
loop_
_entity.id
_entity.type
_entity.pdbx_description
1 polymer ?
#
loop_
_entity_poly.entity_id
_entity_poly.type
_entity_poly.pdbx_seq_one_letter_code
_entity_poly.pdbx_strand_id
1 'polypeptide(L)'
;MRFRFCGDLDCPDWVLAEISTLAKISSVKLRLLCSQVLKELLGQGIDYEKILKLTADARFESGDVKATVAVLSFILSSAAKHSVDGESLSSELQQLGLPKELKQAQTLMSSLG
;
A
#
# COMPACT_ATOMS: atom_id res chain seq x y z
N MET A 1 -11.65 -1.31 13.91
CA MET A 1 -10.52 -2.17 14.35
C MET A 1 -9.31 -1.25 14.43
N ARG A 2 -8.60 -1.25 15.56
CA ARG A 2 -7.44 -0.37 15.75
C ARG A 2 -6.22 -0.97 15.08
N PHE A 3 -5.51 -0.15 14.31
CA PHE A 3 -4.29 -0.58 13.63
C PHE A 3 -3.09 0.16 14.16
N ARG A 4 -2.03 -0.56 14.50
CA ARG A 4 -0.74 -0.01 14.91
C ARG A 4 -0.12 0.83 13.82
N PHE A 5 -0.28 0.47 12.55
CA PHE A 5 0.20 1.34 11.46
C PHE A 5 -0.52 2.68 11.41
N CYS A 6 -1.76 2.77 11.91
CA CYS A 6 -2.50 4.02 12.12
C CYS A 6 -2.24 4.67 13.49
N GLY A 7 -1.34 4.14 14.31
CA GLY A 7 -1.07 4.66 15.66
C GLY A 7 -2.11 4.23 16.71
N ASP A 8 -2.60 2.99 16.61
CA ASP A 8 -3.70 2.45 17.43
C ASP A 8 -5.06 3.15 17.18
N LEU A 9 -5.18 3.83 16.04
CA LEU A 9 -6.41 4.46 15.58
C LEU A 9 -7.16 3.56 14.59
N ASP A 10 -8.44 3.84 14.38
CA ASP A 10 -9.22 3.21 13.33
C ASP A 10 -8.71 3.65 11.94
N CYS A 11 -8.66 2.70 11.01
CA CYS A 11 -8.33 2.98 9.62
C CYS A 11 -9.47 3.82 9.01
N PRO A 12 -9.19 4.95 8.35
CA PRO A 12 -10.25 5.80 7.81
C PRO A 12 -11.02 5.07 6.70
N ASP A 13 -12.32 5.37 6.58
CA ASP A 13 -13.23 4.66 5.67
C ASP A 13 -12.76 4.67 4.21
N TRP A 14 -12.15 5.76 3.77
CA TRP A 14 -11.59 5.84 2.41
C TRP A 14 -10.46 4.82 2.19
N VAL A 15 -9.61 4.56 3.20
CA VAL A 15 -8.57 3.53 3.08
C VAL A 15 -9.20 2.15 3.06
N LEU A 16 -10.20 1.90 3.90
CA LEU A 16 -10.90 0.61 3.94
C LEU A 16 -11.61 0.29 2.62
N ALA A 17 -12.25 1.28 2.01
CA ALA A 17 -12.91 1.15 0.71
C ALA A 17 -11.90 0.76 -0.38
N GLU A 18 -10.75 1.44 -0.43
CA GLU A 18 -9.69 1.19 -1.40
C GLU A 18 -8.92 -0.10 -1.11
N ILE A 19 -8.80 -0.52 0.14
CA ILE A 19 -8.20 -1.82 0.48
C ILE A 19 -8.97 -2.98 -0.15
N SER A 20 -10.31 -2.90 -0.17
CA SER A 20 -11.13 -3.90 -0.86
C SER A 20 -10.85 -3.92 -2.36
N THR A 21 -10.49 -2.77 -2.94
CA THR A 21 -10.09 -2.62 -4.34
C THR A 21 -8.68 -3.18 -4.56
N LEU A 22 -7.73 -2.91 -3.67
CA LEU A 22 -6.39 -3.51 -3.68
C LEU A 22 -6.40 -5.04 -3.55
N ALA A 23 -7.33 -5.59 -2.77
CA ALA A 23 -7.49 -7.03 -2.61
C ALA A 23 -7.91 -7.74 -3.92
N LYS A 24 -8.47 -7.01 -4.89
CA LYS A 24 -8.76 -7.53 -6.23
C LYS A 24 -7.50 -7.66 -7.09
N ILE A 25 -6.42 -6.96 -6.74
CA ILE A 25 -5.14 -7.01 -7.45
C ILE A 25 -4.32 -8.20 -6.94
N SER A 26 -3.67 -8.92 -7.87
CA SER A 26 -2.75 -9.99 -7.52
C SER A 26 -1.55 -9.47 -6.70
N SER A 27 -1.10 -10.26 -5.72
CA SER A 27 0.08 -10.02 -4.87
C SER A 27 1.30 -9.48 -5.64
N VAL A 28 1.57 -10.01 -6.84
CA VAL A 28 2.70 -9.58 -7.69
C VAL A 28 2.56 -8.13 -8.16
N LYS A 29 1.37 -7.75 -8.64
CA LYS A 29 1.06 -6.39 -9.10
C LYS A 29 1.10 -5.42 -7.93
N LEU A 30 0.54 -5.82 -6.79
CA LEU A 30 0.56 -5.03 -5.56
C LEU A 30 1.99 -4.69 -5.12
N ARG A 31 2.92 -5.66 -5.16
CA ARG A 31 4.35 -5.43 -4.90
C ARG A 31 4.97 -4.42 -5.86
N LEU A 32 4.63 -4.49 -7.14
CA LEU A 32 5.13 -3.53 -8.14
C LEU A 32 4.57 -2.12 -7.92
N LEU A 33 3.29 -2.00 -7.56
CA LEU A 33 2.66 -0.73 -7.20
C LEU A 33 3.32 -0.12 -5.97
N CYS A 34 3.50 -0.90 -4.89
CA CYS A 34 4.23 -0.44 -3.72
C CYS A 34 5.63 0.11 -4.07
N SER A 35 6.35 -0.55 -4.99
CA SER A 35 7.66 -0.06 -5.42
C SER A 35 7.57 1.29 -6.15
N GLN A 36 6.52 1.52 -6.95
CA GLN A 36 6.30 2.83 -7.59
C GLN A 36 5.94 3.92 -6.58
N VAL A 37 5.03 3.62 -5.66
CA VAL A 37 4.62 4.54 -4.60
C VAL A 37 5.78 4.85 -3.67
N LEU A 38 6.65 3.87 -3.39
CA LEU A 38 7.85 4.10 -2.60
C LEU A 38 8.80 5.05 -3.31
N LYS A 39 9.01 4.89 -4.63
CA LYS A 39 9.81 5.84 -5.42
C LYS A 39 9.24 7.26 -5.37
N GLU A 40 7.92 7.40 -5.39
CA GLU A 40 7.24 8.68 -5.20
C GLU A 40 7.57 9.29 -3.83
N LEU A 41 7.44 8.51 -2.75
CA LEU A 41 7.79 8.93 -1.39
C LEU A 41 9.26 9.33 -1.26
N LEU A 42 10.14 8.73 -2.07
CA LEU A 42 11.57 9.08 -2.14
C LEU A 42 11.90 10.27 -3.03
N GLY A 43 10.91 10.89 -3.68
CA GLY A 43 11.15 11.94 -4.66
C GLY A 43 11.83 11.47 -5.95
N GLN A 44 11.88 10.15 -6.19
CA GLN A 44 12.37 9.59 -7.46
C GLN A 44 11.33 9.67 -8.58
N GLY A 45 10.10 10.10 -8.26
CA GLY A 45 8.98 10.20 -9.18
C GLY A 45 8.19 8.90 -9.30
N ILE A 46 6.98 9.02 -9.83
CA ILE A 46 6.03 7.92 -9.99
C ILE A 46 5.73 7.67 -11.47
N ASP A 47 5.83 6.41 -11.88
CA ASP A 47 5.55 6.00 -13.27
C ASP A 47 4.07 5.61 -13.41
N TYR A 48 3.23 6.60 -13.70
CA TYR A 48 1.80 6.38 -13.88
C TYR A 48 1.48 5.44 -15.04
N GLU A 49 2.29 5.42 -16.10
CA GLU A 49 2.05 4.53 -17.24
C GLU A 49 2.25 3.07 -16.83
N LYS A 50 3.29 2.79 -16.04
CA LYS A 50 3.53 1.46 -15.47
C LYS A 50 2.43 1.06 -14.50
N ILE A 51 1.99 1.97 -13.64
CA ILE A 51 0.87 1.71 -12.72
C ILE A 51 -0.40 1.37 -13.50
N LEU A 52 -0.73 2.16 -14.53
CA LEU A 52 -1.89 1.94 -15.38
C LEU A 52 -1.86 0.54 -16.02
N LYS A 53 -0.70 0.11 -16.52
CA LYS A 53 -0.51 -1.23 -17.09
C LYS A 53 -0.69 -2.34 -16.05
N LEU A 54 -0.26 -2.11 -14.81
CA LEU A 54 -0.41 -3.08 -13.70
C LEU A 54 -1.86 -3.19 -13.23
N THR A 55 -2.58 -2.07 -13.19
CA THR A 55 -3.98 -2.01 -12.74
C THR A 55 -4.99 -2.22 -13.86
N ALA A 56 -4.58 -2.23 -15.13
CA ALA A 56 -5.43 -2.48 -16.30
C ALA A 56 -6.21 -3.80 -16.17
N ASP A 57 -5.56 -4.83 -15.65
CA ASP A 57 -6.15 -6.15 -15.43
C ASP A 57 -7.25 -6.14 -14.36
N ALA A 58 -7.15 -5.22 -13.40
CA ALA A 58 -8.15 -4.99 -12.37
C ALA A 58 -9.25 -3.99 -12.79
N ARG A 59 -9.19 -3.49 -14.04
CA ARG A 59 -10.09 -2.48 -14.63
C ARG A 59 -10.15 -1.16 -13.83
N PHE A 60 -9.02 -0.74 -13.28
CA PHE A 60 -8.96 0.51 -12.53
C PHE A 60 -8.99 1.70 -13.46
N GLU A 61 -9.79 2.70 -13.08
CA GLU A 61 -9.85 3.98 -13.75
C GLU A 61 -8.75 4.92 -13.22
N SER A 62 -8.61 6.08 -13.84
CA SER A 62 -7.68 7.11 -13.37
C SER A 62 -7.95 7.55 -11.92
N GLY A 63 -9.20 7.44 -11.46
CA GLY A 63 -9.59 7.64 -10.06
C GLY A 63 -9.05 6.55 -9.15
N ASP A 64 -9.34 5.28 -9.45
CA ASP A 64 -8.89 4.12 -8.66
C ASP A 64 -7.36 4.04 -8.57
N VAL A 65 -6.66 4.38 -9.66
CA VAL A 65 -5.19 4.41 -9.68
C VAL A 65 -4.66 5.43 -8.67
N LYS A 66 -5.19 6.64 -8.65
CA LYS A 66 -4.78 7.68 -7.69
C LYS A 66 -5.14 7.28 -6.26
N ALA A 67 -6.32 6.70 -6.06
CA ALA A 67 -6.78 6.25 -4.75
C ALA A 67 -5.91 5.09 -4.21
N THR A 68 -5.54 4.16 -5.08
CA THR A 68 -4.60 3.07 -4.80
C THR A 68 -3.22 3.59 -4.40
N VAL A 69 -2.68 4.53 -5.17
CA VAL A 69 -1.40 5.18 -4.84
C VAL A 69 -1.49 5.89 -3.49
N ALA A 70 -2.56 6.64 -3.26
CA ALA A 70 -2.78 7.35 -2.00
C ALA A 70 -2.90 6.39 -0.81
N VAL A 71 -3.63 5.28 -0.93
CA VAL A 71 -3.73 4.27 0.13
C VAL A 71 -2.39 3.60 0.40
N LEU A 72 -1.68 3.16 -0.63
CA LEU A 72 -0.38 2.53 -0.46
C LEU A 72 0.60 3.50 0.19
N SER A 73 0.59 4.76 -0.25
CA SER A 73 1.44 5.83 0.31
C SER A 73 1.10 6.08 1.77
N PHE A 74 -0.19 6.14 2.10
CA PHE A 74 -0.67 6.31 3.47
C PHE A 74 -0.30 5.13 4.36
N ILE A 75 -0.54 3.89 3.95
CA ILE A 75 -0.19 2.69 4.71
C ILE A 75 1.32 2.67 4.98
N LEU A 76 2.12 2.86 3.93
CA LEU A 76 3.57 2.88 4.02
C LEU A 76 4.02 4.00 4.96
N SER A 77 3.67 5.26 4.66
CA SER A 77 4.06 6.41 5.47
C SER A 77 3.63 6.27 6.92
N SER A 78 2.43 5.76 7.19
CA SER A 78 1.92 5.60 8.55
C SER A 78 2.66 4.48 9.29
N ALA A 79 2.99 3.37 8.62
CA ALA A 79 3.82 2.31 9.18
C ALA A 79 5.23 2.80 9.54
N ALA A 80 5.86 3.61 8.68
CA ALA A 80 7.15 4.23 8.97
C ALA A 80 7.05 5.21 10.15
N LYS A 81 6.04 6.09 10.14
CA LYS A 81 5.84 7.10 11.19
C LYS A 81 5.64 6.47 12.57
N HIS A 82 4.90 5.37 12.64
CA HIS A 82 4.64 4.65 13.88
C HIS A 82 5.68 3.56 14.19
N SER A 83 6.76 3.46 13.41
CA SER A 83 7.82 2.45 13.56
C SER A 83 7.27 1.02 13.72
N VAL A 84 6.32 0.65 12.87
CA VAL A 84 5.65 -0.65 12.92
C VAL A 84 6.47 -1.71 12.20
N ASP A 85 6.76 -2.81 12.91
CA ASP A 85 7.51 -3.93 12.36
C ASP A 85 6.84 -4.62 11.17
N GLY A 86 7.68 -5.30 10.39
CA GLY A 86 7.31 -6.15 9.25
C GLY A 86 6.13 -7.08 9.52
N GLU A 87 6.23 -7.79 10.64
CA GLU A 87 5.22 -8.80 11.04
C GLU A 87 3.92 -8.17 11.48
N SER A 88 3.98 -7.11 12.29
CA SER A 88 2.79 -6.41 12.78
C SER A 88 1.98 -5.82 11.61
N LEU A 89 2.64 -5.06 10.73
CA LEU A 89 1.96 -4.50 9.55
C LEU A 89 1.40 -5.60 8.65
N SER A 90 2.15 -6.67 8.40
CA SER A 90 1.69 -7.79 7.59
C SER A 90 0.45 -8.46 8.17
N SER A 91 0.38 -8.64 9.49
CA SER A 91 -0.80 -9.19 10.17
C SER A 91 -2.00 -8.26 10.04
N GLU A 92 -1.79 -6.96 10.19
CA GLU A 92 -2.84 -5.94 10.09
C GLU A 92 -3.41 -5.83 8.68
N LEU A 93 -2.54 -5.78 7.67
CA LEU A 93 -2.95 -5.79 6.27
C LEU A 93 -3.67 -7.08 5.91
N GLN A 94 -3.28 -8.22 6.49
CA GLN A 94 -3.99 -9.48 6.31
C GLN A 94 -5.39 -9.46 6.93
N GLN A 95 -5.56 -8.84 8.11
CA GLN A 95 -6.89 -8.64 8.73
C GLN A 95 -7.78 -7.72 7.89
N LEU A 96 -7.17 -6.79 7.17
CA LEU A 96 -7.83 -5.89 6.24
C LEU A 96 -8.20 -6.54 4.89
N GLY A 97 -7.73 -7.77 4.64
CA GLY A 97 -8.03 -8.54 3.43
C GLY A 97 -6.95 -8.48 2.35
N LEU A 98 -5.79 -7.85 2.61
CA LEU A 98 -4.67 -7.86 1.69
C LEU A 98 -3.83 -9.16 1.79
N PRO A 99 -3.16 -9.56 0.70
CA PRO A 99 -2.24 -10.69 0.73
C PRO A 99 -1.01 -10.42 1.60
N LYS A 100 -0.53 -11.47 2.29
CA LYS A 100 0.60 -11.45 3.25
C LYS A 100 1.97 -11.11 2.61
N GLU A 101 2.08 -11.16 1.29
CA GLU A 101 3.35 -11.04 0.55
C GLU A 101 3.89 -9.61 0.40
N LEU A 102 3.23 -8.61 0.99
CA LEU A 102 3.72 -7.22 1.02
C LEU A 102 5.01 -7.01 1.83
N LYS A 103 5.53 -8.04 2.52
CA LYS A 103 6.78 -8.00 3.29
C LYS A 103 7.91 -7.25 2.58
N GLN A 104 8.07 -7.47 1.27
CA GLN A 104 9.18 -6.88 0.52
C GLN A 104 9.05 -5.36 0.33
N ALA A 105 7.83 -4.84 0.20
CA ALA A 105 7.59 -3.39 0.10
C ALA A 105 8.00 -2.68 1.40
N GLN A 106 7.75 -3.33 2.54
CA GLN A 106 8.12 -2.80 3.85
C GLN A 106 9.62 -2.95 4.13
N THR A 107 10.27 -4.03 3.67
CA THR A 107 11.74 -4.15 3.75
C THR A 107 12.45 -3.02 3.01
N LEU A 108 11.92 -2.60 1.86
CA LEU A 108 12.46 -1.44 1.13
C LEU A 108 12.30 -0.15 1.94
N MET A 109 11.23 -0.01 2.73
CA MET A 109 11.06 1.12 3.66
C MET A 109 12.06 1.12 4.82
N SER A 110 12.34 -0.05 5.40
CA SER A 110 13.34 -0.17 6.47
C SER A 110 14.75 0.17 5.98
N SER A 111 15.00 0.15 4.67
CA SER A 111 16.27 0.56 4.06
C SER A 111 16.37 2.07 3.80
N LEU A 112 15.30 2.81 4.07
CA LEU A 112 15.19 4.27 3.89
C LEU A 112 15.30 5.06 5.20
N GLY A 113 15.42 4.35 6.32
CA GLY A 113 15.71 4.90 7.64
C GLY A 113 17.19 4.77 8.00
#